data_AF-A0A1Q3L8Q4-F1
#
_entry.id   AF-A0A1Q3L8Q4-F1
#
_cell.length_a   1.000
_cell.length_b   1.000
_cell.length_c   1.000
_cell.angle_alpha   90.00
_cell.angle_beta   90.00
_cell.angle_gamma   90.00
#
_symmetry.space_group_name_H-M   'P 1'
#
loop_
_entity.id
_entity.type
_entity.pdbx_description
1 polymer ?
#
loop_
_entity_poly.entity_id
_entity_poly.type
_entity_poly.pdbx_seq_one_letter_code
_entity_poly.pdbx_strand_id
1 'polypeptide(L)' 'MGEVPNIGSPLHLRGTPVIPAQGAPTLGQHTEAVLKEFGYSDAALAELSSQGAFGRLATKDND' A
#
# COMPACT_ATOMS: atom_id res chain seq x y z
N MET A 1 5.49 -6.73 -16.10
CA MET A 1 6.35 -6.27 -15.00
C MET A 1 7.30 -5.24 -15.58
N GLY A 2 7.33 -4.02 -15.06
CA GLY A 2 8.26 -2.99 -15.49
C GLY A 2 9.30 -2.76 -14.40
N GLU A 3 10.57 -2.64 -14.75
CA GLU A 3 11.63 -2.28 -13.83
C GLU A 3 11.74 -0.75 -13.76
N VAL A 4 11.61 -0.18 -12.56
CA VAL A 4 11.83 1.26 -12.33
C VAL A 4 13.10 1.39 -11.50
N PRO A 5 14.21 1.92 -12.06
CA PRO A 5 15.46 2.06 -11.32
C PRO A 5 15.28 3.10 -10.22
N ASN A 6 15.72 2.76 -9.00
CA ASN A 6 15.76 3.69 -7.87
C ASN A 6 17.20 3.94 -7.43
N ILE A 7 17.50 5.15 -6.97
CA ILE A 7 18.83 5.48 -6.43
C ILE A 7 18.89 4.93 -5.00
N GLY A 8 19.87 4.06 -4.74
CA GLY A 8 20.14 3.52 -3.41
C GLY A 8 20.73 4.57 -2.46
N SER A 9 20.58 4.35 -1.14
CA SER A 9 21.21 5.22 -0.14
C SER A 9 22.74 5.17 -0.24
N PRO A 10 23.46 6.31 -0.23
CA PRO A 10 24.92 6.34 -0.28
C PRO A 10 25.59 6.01 1.07
N LEU A 11 24.80 5.86 2.14
CA LEU A 11 25.31 5.66 3.51
C LEU A 11 25.48 4.17 3.85
N HIS A 12 26.62 3.83 4.44
CA HIS A 12 26.89 2.49 4.98
C HIS A 12 26.79 2.51 6.51
N LEU A 13 25.71 1.93 7.04
CA LEU A 13 25.45 1.84 8.48
C LEU A 13 25.69 0.41 8.97
N ARG A 14 26.44 0.24 10.06
CA ARG A 14 26.79 -1.10 10.60
C ARG A 14 25.70 -1.71 11.50
N GLY A 15 24.94 -0.90 12.23
CA GLY A 15 23.89 -1.38 13.15
C GLY A 15 22.49 -1.42 12.56
N THR A 16 22.22 -0.59 11.55
CA THR A 16 20.93 -0.48 10.87
C THR A 16 21.17 -0.39 9.36
N PRO A 17 21.61 -1.49 8.73
CA PRO A 17 21.88 -1.49 7.29
C PRO A 17 20.64 -1.05 6.53
N VAL A 18 20.85 -0.33 5.44
CA VAL A 18 19.75 0.19 4.62
C VAL A 18 19.02 -0.98 3.97
N ILE A 19 17.70 -1.02 4.15
CA ILE A 19 16.83 -1.97 3.46
C ILE A 19 16.52 -1.36 2.08
N PRO A 20 16.72 -2.11 0.97
CA PRO A 20 16.39 -1.63 -0.37
C PRO A 20 14.93 -1.18 -0.44
N ALA A 21 14.70 -0.02 -1.05
CA ALA A 21 13.34 0.48 -1.26
C ALA A 21 12.58 -0.48 -2.18
N GLN A 22 11.39 -0.89 -1.73
CA GLN A 22 10.43 -1.61 -2.58
C GLN A 22 9.65 -0.59 -3.41
N GLY A 23 9.00 -1.06 -4.47
CA GLY A 23 8.13 -0.22 -5.29
C GLY A 23 7.10 0.53 -4.43
N ALA A 24 6.73 1.73 -4.87
CA ALA A 24 5.71 2.51 -4.17
C ALA A 24 4.40 1.70 -4.05
N PRO A 25 3.71 1.75 -2.90
CA PRO A 25 2.44 1.06 -2.73
C PRO A 25 1.40 1.60 -3.71
N THR A 26 0.50 0.73 -4.16
CA THR A 26 -0.65 1.17 -4.96
C THR A 26 -1.66 1.92 -4.09
N LEU A 27 -2.56 2.69 -4.73
CA LEU A 27 -3.64 3.37 -4.02
C LEU A 27 -4.48 2.33 -3.25
N GLY A 28 -4.52 2.47 -1.92
CA GLY A 28 -5.30 1.62 -1.04
C GLY A 28 -4.69 0.24 -0.71
N GLN A 29 -3.45 -0.06 -1.13
CA GLN A 29 -2.81 -1.38 -0.93
C GLN A 29 -2.87 -1.91 0.50
N HIS A 30 -2.83 -1.04 1.50
CA HIS A 30 -2.77 -1.41 2.91
C HIS A 30 -3.98 -0.93 3.73
N THR A 31 -5.04 -0.38 3.11
CA THR A 31 -6.18 0.21 3.83
C THR A 31 -6.85 -0.79 4.77
N GLU A 32 -7.16 -2.00 4.28
CA GLU A 32 -7.81 -3.03 5.09
C GLU A 32 -6.90 -3.56 6.20
N ALA A 33 -5.60 -3.75 5.90
CA ALA A 33 -4.62 -4.26 6.87
C ALA A 33 -4.46 -3.30 8.05
N VAL A 34 -4.33 -1.99 7.77
CA VAL A 34 -4.22 -0.96 8.80
C VAL A 34 -5.50 -0.90 9.63
N LEU A 35 -6.68 -0.88 9.00
CA LEU A 35 -7.94 -0.79 9.76
C LEU A 35 -8.20 -2.04 10.62
N LYS A 36 -7.80 -3.23 10.18
CA LYS A 36 -7.86 -4.44 11.01
C LYS A 36 -6.98 -4.34 12.26
N GLU A 37 -5.80 -3.72 12.15
CA GLU A 37 -4.93 -3.45 13.30
C GLU A 37 -5.60 -2.53 14.33
N PHE A 38 -6.46 -1.61 13.87
CA PHE A 38 -7.28 -0.75 14.74
C PHE A 38 -8.58 -1.42 15.24
N GLY A 39 -8.80 -2.70 14.96
CA GLY A 39 -9.93 -3.48 15.48
C GLY A 39 -11.20 -3.42 14.62
N TYR A 40 -11.12 -2.96 13.37
CA TYR A 40 -12.25 -3.06 12.44
C TYR A 40 -12.47 -4.51 12.01
N SER A 41 -13.72 -4.97 12.10
CA SER A 41 -14.13 -6.28 11.59
C SER A 41 -14.30 -6.27 10.07
N ASP A 42 -14.21 -7.44 9.45
CA ASP A 42 -14.46 -7.60 8.00
C ASP A 42 -15.83 -7.05 7.58
N ALA A 43 -16.85 -7.19 8.43
CA ALA A 43 -18.19 -6.65 8.16
C ALA A 43 -18.21 -5.12 8.10
N ALA A 44 -17.51 -4.45 9.04
CA ALA A 44 -17.41 -3.00 9.07
C ALA A 44 -16.62 -2.47 7.87
N LEU A 45 -15.56 -3.17 7.46
CA LEU A 45 -14.77 -2.82 6.28
C LEU A 45 -15.58 -2.94 4.99
N ALA A 46 -16.39 -3.99 4.86
CA ALA A 46 -17.27 -4.17 3.71
C ALA A 46 -18.30 -3.03 3.60
N GLU A 47 -18.90 -2.61 4.72
CA GLU A 47 -19.86 -1.50 4.74
C GLU A 47 -19.18 -0.17 4.36
N LEU A 48 -18.02 0.14 4.97
CA LEU A 48 -17.24 1.34 4.64
C LEU A 48 -16.82 1.37 3.17
N SER A 49 -16.39 0.23 2.63
CA SER A 49 -16.06 0.10 1.22
C SER A 49 -17.28 0.33 0.33
N SER A 50 -18.44 -0.22 0.69
CA SER A 50 -19.68 -0.01 -0.06
C SER A 50 -20.14 1.45 -0.07
N GLN A 51 -19.79 2.22 0.97
CA GLN A 51 -20.07 3.66 1.04
C GLN A 51 -19.01 4.52 0.30
N GLY A 52 -17.97 3.91 -0.26
CA GLY A 52 -16.91 4.62 -0.98
C GLY A 52 -15.88 5.31 -0.08
N ALA A 53 -15.76 4.89 1.19
CA ALA A 53 -14.88 5.52 2.17
C ALA A 53 -13.38 5.49 1.79
N PHE A 54 -12.96 4.56 0.93
CA PHE A 54 -11.56 4.36 0.53
C PHE A 54 -11.24 4.90 -0.88
N GLY A 55 -12.16 5.65 -1.48
CA GLY A 55 -12.11 6.03 -2.88
C GLY A 55 -12.53 4.90 -3.81
N ARG A 56 -12.81 5.26 -5.07
CA ARG A 56 -13.17 4.28 -6.10
C ARG A 56 -11.86 3.72 -6.68
N LEU A 57 -11.54 2.46 -6.37
CA LEU A 57 -10.49 1.75 -7.11
C LEU A 57 -10.84 1.85 -8.58
N ALA A 58 -9.98 2.49 -9.39
CA ALA A 58 -10.18 2.53 -10.83
C ALA A 58 -10.24 1.08 -11.32
N THR A 59 -11.44 0.61 -11.66
CA THR A 59 -11.58 -0.57 -12.51
C THR A 59 -10.76 -0.27 -13.75
N LYS A 60 -9.90 -1.21 -14.16
CA LYS A 60 -9.26 -1.13 -15.48
C LYS A 60 -10.36 -1.23 -16.55
N ASP A 61 -11.03 -0.12 -16.83
CA ASP A 61 -11.66 0.16 -18.10
C ASP A 61 -10.61 0.87 -18.93
N ASN A 62 -9.81 0.08 -19.64
CA ASN A 62 -9.10 0.57 -20.81
C ASN A 62 -9.20 -0.52 -21.87
N ASP A 63 -10.24 -0.39 -22.70
CA ASP A 63 -10.31 -0.94 -24.06
C ASP A 63 -9.05 -0.52 -24.87
#